data_AF-A0A7K4F349-F1
#
_entry.id   AF-A0A7K4F349-F1
#
_cell.length_a   1.000
_cell.length_b   1.000
_cell.length_c   1.000
_cell.angle_alpha   90.00
_cell.angle_beta   90.00
_cell.angle_gamma   90.00
#
_symmetry.space_group_name_H-M   'P 1'
#
loop_
_entity.id
_entity.type
_entity.pdbx_description
1 polymer ?
#
loop_
_entity_poly.entity_id
_entity_poly.type
_entity_poly.pdbx_seq_one_letter_code
_entity_poly.pdbx_strand_id
1 'polypeptide(L)'
;MEDPSQEKIVSIVNSIFTVSDFTKAEFSLEFKIEDAEFKEKFEELARRLENMSFVCKLEQMNDGMYIIIQKFAPKKQRKWLKAAWTPRILFAIVVSFVMIDGYYRTSGTNTIIEIGDPFEMAAVYTLSLLGILGIHELGHIVAAKLHRLKTTWPYFIPGLPVIGIPTFGAFIQSKGLTINREILFDVAIAGPIAGLVIAVIVSIYGAYTAPILDQDIAAGLFAESRLIEWNQGEPLL
;
A
#
# COMPACT_ATOMS: atom_id res chain seq x y z
N MET A 1 -40.30 20.47 7.95
CA MET A 1 -39.61 19.64 8.95
C MET A 1 -38.20 19.46 8.45
N GLU A 2 -37.24 20.08 9.12
CA GLU A 2 -35.82 19.92 8.78
C GLU A 2 -35.40 18.47 9.04
N ASP A 3 -34.55 17.91 8.18
CA ASP A 3 -34.02 16.57 8.36
C ASP A 3 -33.17 16.59 9.65
N PRO A 4 -33.44 15.74 10.66
CA PRO A 4 -32.69 15.73 11.92
C PRO A 4 -31.18 15.47 11.72
N SER A 5 -30.77 14.98 10.55
CA SER A 5 -29.37 14.89 10.15
C SER A 5 -28.73 16.27 9.86
N GLN A 6 -29.50 17.25 9.39
CA GLN A 6 -29.01 18.58 8.99
C GLN A 6 -28.76 19.50 10.19
N GLU A 7 -29.69 19.58 11.14
CA GLU A 7 -29.50 20.34 12.39
C GLU A 7 -28.24 19.88 13.14
N LYS A 8 -28.01 18.57 13.17
CA LYS A 8 -26.82 17.98 13.77
C LYS A 8 -25.54 18.39 13.04
N ILE A 9 -25.55 18.48 11.71
CA ILE A 9 -24.40 18.96 10.93
C ILE A 9 -24.12 20.43 11.23
N VAL A 10 -25.14 21.27 11.22
CA VAL A 10 -25.01 22.70 11.54
C VAL A 10 -24.42 22.89 12.94
N SER A 11 -24.89 22.12 13.93
CA SER A 11 -24.32 22.13 15.28
C SER A 11 -22.85 21.71 15.32
N ILE A 12 -22.47 20.67 14.58
CA ILE A 12 -21.07 20.21 14.52
C ILE A 12 -20.18 21.28 13.89
N VAL A 13 -20.59 21.89 12.77
CA VAL A 13 -19.78 22.91 12.08
C VAL A 13 -19.58 24.13 12.97
N ASN A 14 -20.64 24.65 13.59
CA ASN A 14 -20.55 25.79 14.51
C ASN A 14 -19.75 25.50 15.80
N SER A 15 -19.59 24.22 16.17
CA SER A 15 -18.73 23.84 17.31
C SER A 15 -17.23 23.87 16.99
N ILE A 16 -16.87 23.89 15.70
CA ILE A 16 -15.48 23.79 15.23
C ILE A 16 -15.03 25.09 14.55
N PHE A 17 -15.92 25.72 13.78
CA PHE A 17 -15.63 26.90 12.93
C PHE A 17 -16.47 28.11 13.34
N THR A 18 -15.90 29.28 13.10
CA THR A 18 -16.60 30.57 13.14
C THR A 18 -17.29 30.77 11.79
N VAL A 19 -18.61 30.55 11.78
CA VAL A 19 -19.42 30.63 10.56
C VAL A 19 -20.04 32.02 10.44
N SER A 20 -19.72 32.74 9.36
CA SER A 20 -20.28 34.07 9.08
C SER A 20 -21.59 34.00 8.30
N ASP A 21 -21.74 32.97 7.46
CA ASP A 21 -22.91 32.76 6.62
C ASP A 21 -23.17 31.27 6.38
N PHE A 22 -24.44 30.91 6.22
CA PHE A 22 -24.89 29.54 5.99
C PHE A 22 -25.95 29.51 4.90
N THR A 23 -25.65 28.80 3.82
CA THR A 23 -26.56 28.60 2.70
C THR A 23 -26.89 27.12 2.54
N LYS A 24 -28.18 26.82 2.37
CA LYS A 24 -28.67 25.48 2.06
C LYS A 24 -28.96 25.38 0.58
N ALA A 25 -28.11 24.67 -0.15
CA ALA A 25 -28.34 24.34 -1.55
C ALA A 25 -29.16 23.04 -1.68
N GLU A 26 -29.52 22.68 -2.91
CA GLU A 26 -30.37 21.52 -3.20
C GLU A 26 -29.74 20.19 -2.75
N PHE A 27 -28.41 20.05 -2.87
CA PHE A 27 -27.67 18.83 -2.55
C PHE A 27 -26.53 19.01 -1.54
N SER A 28 -26.28 20.24 -1.10
CA SER A 28 -25.16 20.61 -0.22
C SER A 28 -25.58 21.60 0.86
N LEU A 29 -24.81 21.57 1.95
CA LEU A 29 -24.83 22.58 3.02
C LEU A 29 -23.54 23.37 2.91
N GLU A 30 -23.64 24.69 2.76
CA GLU A 30 -22.52 25.58 2.49
C GLU A 30 -22.33 26.54 3.65
N PHE A 31 -21.13 26.55 4.23
CA PHE A 31 -20.79 27.35 5.40
C PHE A 31 -19.62 28.26 5.05
N LYS A 32 -19.83 29.57 5.11
CA LYS A 32 -18.75 30.56 4.98
C LYS A 32 -18.00 30.67 6.30
N ILE A 33 -16.68 30.51 6.26
CA ILE A 33 -15.82 30.52 7.45
C ILE A 33 -14.91 31.75 7.47
N GLU A 34 -14.63 32.25 8.68
CA GLU A 34 -13.72 33.37 8.91
C GLU A 34 -12.37 32.95 9.52
N ASP A 35 -12.25 31.67 9.89
CA ASP A 35 -11.04 31.14 10.52
C ASP A 35 -9.82 31.21 9.59
N ALA A 36 -8.77 31.90 10.04
CA ALA A 36 -7.46 31.88 9.37
C ALA A 36 -6.75 30.52 9.50
N GLU A 37 -6.87 29.87 10.67
CA GLU A 37 -6.36 28.53 10.92
C GLU A 37 -7.46 27.47 10.80
N PHE A 38 -7.67 26.98 9.58
CA PHE A 38 -8.75 26.04 9.28
C PHE A 38 -8.28 24.59 9.08
N LYS A 39 -6.98 24.32 8.96
CA LYS A 39 -6.46 23.01 8.54
C LYS A 39 -6.81 21.89 9.52
N GLU A 40 -6.37 21.99 10.77
CA GLU A 40 -6.63 20.96 11.80
C GLU A 40 -8.12 20.84 12.11
N LYS A 41 -8.82 21.98 12.17
CA LYS A 41 -10.27 22.08 12.33
C LYS A 41 -11.03 21.33 11.23
N PHE A 42 -10.57 21.48 9.98
CA PHE A 42 -11.17 20.82 8.84
C PHE A 42 -10.94 19.30 8.90
N GLU A 43 -9.74 18.87 9.30
CA GLU A 43 -9.48 17.45 9.51
C GLU A 43 -10.36 16.83 10.60
N GLU A 44 -10.59 17.56 11.70
CA GLU A 44 -11.51 17.12 12.74
C GLU A 44 -12.96 17.03 12.22
N LEU A 45 -13.42 18.06 11.51
CA LEU A 45 -14.76 18.09 10.92
C LEU A 45 -14.97 16.94 9.95
N ALA A 46 -14.04 16.72 9.02
CA ALA A 46 -14.10 15.64 8.03
C ALA A 46 -14.26 14.26 8.69
N ARG A 47 -13.53 14.02 9.78
CA ARG A 47 -13.60 12.74 10.54
C ARG A 47 -14.94 12.56 11.24
N ARG A 48 -15.54 13.61 11.80
CA ARG A 48 -16.86 13.54 12.43
C ARG A 48 -17.94 13.26 11.38
N LEU A 49 -17.87 13.92 10.22
CA LEU A 49 -18.82 13.76 9.12
C LEU A 49 -18.74 12.39 8.44
N GLU A 50 -17.55 11.81 8.31
CA GLU A 50 -17.35 10.48 7.72
C GLU A 50 -18.16 9.40 8.47
N ASN A 51 -18.20 9.46 9.80
CA ASN A 51 -19.00 8.54 10.62
C ASN A 51 -20.52 8.69 10.40
N MET A 52 -20.96 9.82 9.83
CA MET A 52 -22.35 10.13 9.53
C MET A 52 -22.70 9.93 8.04
N SER A 53 -21.78 9.41 7.21
CA SER A 53 -21.96 9.29 5.75
C SER A 53 -22.09 10.65 5.03
N PHE A 54 -21.33 11.65 5.50
CA PHE A 54 -21.18 12.95 4.85
C PHE A 54 -19.72 13.20 4.49
N VAL A 55 -19.50 14.03 3.47
CA VAL A 55 -18.18 14.48 3.02
C VAL A 55 -18.19 15.99 2.97
N CYS A 56 -17.07 16.59 3.35
CA CYS A 56 -16.85 18.02 3.22
C CYS A 56 -15.71 18.30 2.24
N LYS A 57 -15.81 19.42 1.53
CA LYS A 57 -14.72 20.03 0.76
C LYS A 57 -14.55 21.49 1.20
N LEU A 58 -13.31 21.97 1.16
CA LEU A 58 -12.99 23.38 1.26
C LEU A 58 -12.89 23.96 -0.14
N GLU A 59 -13.56 25.10 -0.37
CA GLU A 59 -13.56 25.79 -1.64
C GLU A 59 -13.43 27.29 -1.42
N GLN A 60 -12.50 27.92 -2.15
CA GLN A 60 -12.35 29.36 -2.13
C GLN A 60 -13.28 29.98 -3.19
N MET A 61 -14.21 30.80 -2.75
CA MET A 61 -15.11 31.57 -3.61
C MET A 61 -14.67 33.04 -3.65
N ASN A 62 -15.31 33.85 -4.49
CA ASN A 62 -14.92 35.26 -4.70
C ASN A 62 -14.97 36.12 -3.43
N ASP A 63 -15.80 35.73 -2.45
CA ASP A 63 -16.12 36.51 -1.27
C ASP A 63 -15.69 35.84 0.05
N GLY A 64 -15.01 34.69 0.00
CA GLY A 64 -14.50 34.00 1.19
C GLY A 64 -14.22 32.51 1.00
N MET A 65 -13.88 31.85 2.11
CA MET A 65 -13.69 30.41 2.17
C MET A 65 -14.97 29.71 2.59
N TYR A 66 -15.30 28.62 1.90
CA TYR A 66 -16.51 27.85 2.15
C TYR A 66 -16.20 26.39 2.47
N ILE A 67 -16.93 25.85 3.44
CA ILE A 67 -17.04 24.42 3.69
C ILE A 67 -18.33 23.94 3.06
N ILE A 68 -18.21 23.06 2.07
CA ILE A 68 -19.35 22.47 1.37
C ILE A 68 -19.51 21.02 1.81
N ILE A 69 -20.63 20.71 2.45
CA ILE A 69 -20.94 19.39 2.98
C ILE A 69 -22.02 18.74 2.13
N GLN A 70 -21.76 17.52 1.67
CA GLN A 70 -22.70 16.73 0.87
C GLN A 70 -22.85 15.33 1.45
N LYS A 71 -24.04 14.76 1.30
CA LYS A 71 -24.30 13.37 1.70
C LYS A 71 -23.59 12.43 0.74
N PHE A 72 -22.78 11.54 1.28
CA PHE A 72 -22.11 10.49 0.51
C PHE A 72 -22.52 9.16 1.10
N ALA A 73 -23.40 8.43 0.42
CA ALA A 73 -23.71 7.07 0.80
C ALA A 73 -22.56 6.17 0.32
N PRO A 74 -21.67 5.66 1.20
CA PRO A 74 -20.67 4.69 0.77
C PRO A 74 -21.40 3.49 0.19
N LYS A 75 -21.10 3.10 -1.06
CA LYS A 75 -21.65 1.87 -1.65
C LYS A 75 -21.29 0.71 -0.73
N LYS A 76 -22.29 0.12 -0.08
CA LYS A 76 -22.14 -1.04 0.81
C LYS A 76 -21.54 -2.18 -0.03
N GLN A 77 -20.24 -2.45 0.15
CA GLN A 77 -19.52 -3.51 -0.58
C GLN A 77 -20.25 -4.84 -0.32
N ARG A 78 -20.75 -5.50 -1.38
CA ARG A 78 -21.58 -6.71 -1.29
C ARG A 78 -20.85 -7.81 -0.51
N LYS A 79 -21.47 -8.29 0.57
CA LYS A 79 -20.97 -9.33 1.50
C LYS A 79 -20.99 -10.75 0.92
N TRP A 80 -20.42 -11.01 -0.26
CA TRP A 80 -20.60 -12.33 -0.90
C TRP A 80 -19.53 -13.38 -0.58
N LEU A 81 -18.40 -12.99 0.02
CA LEU A 81 -17.48 -13.90 0.68
C LEU A 81 -17.16 -13.35 2.07
N LYS A 82 -16.88 -14.20 3.05
CA LYS A 82 -16.47 -13.76 4.40
C LYS A 82 -15.22 -12.88 4.28
N ALA A 83 -15.42 -11.56 4.18
CA ALA A 83 -14.42 -10.57 3.75
C ALA A 83 -13.10 -10.58 4.54
N ALA A 84 -13.09 -11.21 5.73
CA ALA A 84 -11.90 -11.37 6.53
C ALA A 84 -11.02 -12.58 6.12
N TRP A 85 -11.57 -13.62 5.49
CA TRP A 85 -10.81 -14.84 5.17
C TRP A 85 -10.08 -14.77 3.83
N THR A 86 -10.61 -14.01 2.87
CA THR A 86 -10.03 -13.88 1.53
C THR A 86 -8.55 -13.46 1.55
N PRO A 87 -8.12 -12.41 2.29
CA PRO A 87 -6.71 -12.02 2.33
C PRO A 87 -5.80 -13.12 2.88
N ARG A 88 -6.29 -13.88 3.87
CA ARG A 88 -5.52 -14.95 4.52
C ARG A 88 -5.34 -16.16 3.60
N ILE A 89 -6.40 -16.54 2.88
CA ILE A 89 -6.34 -17.62 1.89
C ILE A 89 -5.40 -17.22 0.76
N LEU A 90 -5.52 -16.00 0.24
CA LEU A 90 -4.62 -15.49 -0.80
C LEU A 90 -3.16 -15.48 -0.33
N PHE A 91 -2.90 -15.01 0.89
CA PHE A 91 -1.55 -15.04 1.47
C PHE A 91 -1.00 -16.47 1.54
N ALA A 92 -1.79 -17.44 2.01
CA ALA A 92 -1.37 -18.84 2.05
C ALA A 92 -1.07 -19.41 0.65
N ILE A 93 -1.89 -19.07 -0.36
CA ILE A 93 -1.65 -19.47 -1.75
C ILE A 93 -0.35 -18.86 -2.27
N VAL A 94 -0.13 -17.56 -2.03
CA VAL A 94 1.08 -16.87 -2.47
C VAL A 94 2.32 -17.46 -1.80
N VAL A 95 2.29 -17.72 -0.49
CA VAL A 95 3.39 -18.41 0.22
C VAL A 95 3.71 -19.74 -0.46
N SER A 96 2.70 -20.56 -0.75
CA SER A 96 2.91 -21.83 -1.45
C SER A 96 3.51 -21.65 -2.85
N PHE A 97 3.05 -20.66 -3.62
CA PHE A 97 3.57 -20.39 -4.97
C PHE A 97 5.02 -19.91 -4.95
N VAL A 98 5.36 -19.02 -4.03
CA VAL A 98 6.73 -18.52 -3.87
C VAL A 98 7.66 -19.63 -3.39
N MET A 99 7.20 -20.51 -2.49
CA MET A 99 7.96 -21.70 -2.08
C MET A 99 8.21 -22.67 -3.25
N ILE A 100 7.19 -22.96 -4.05
CA ILE A 100 7.33 -23.82 -5.24
C ILE A 100 8.33 -23.19 -6.23
N ASP A 101 8.18 -21.90 -6.52
CA ASP A 101 9.09 -21.17 -7.41
C ASP A 101 10.54 -21.19 -6.89
N GLY A 102 10.74 -20.92 -5.60
CA GLY A 102 12.05 -20.97 -4.95
C GLY A 102 12.69 -22.36 -4.98
N TYR A 103 11.88 -23.42 -4.81
CA TYR A 103 12.35 -24.80 -4.88
C TYR A 103 12.87 -25.14 -6.28
N TYR A 104 12.11 -24.81 -7.33
CA TYR A 104 12.51 -25.08 -8.71
C TYR A 104 13.69 -24.22 -9.14
N ARG A 105 13.77 -22.95 -8.71
CA ARG A 105 14.95 -22.10 -8.95
C ARG A 105 16.19 -22.68 -8.30
N THR A 106 16.11 -23.06 -7.02
CA THR A 106 17.25 -23.65 -6.30
C THR A 106 17.66 -24.98 -6.94
N SER A 107 16.69 -25.85 -7.25
CA SER A 107 16.97 -27.13 -7.92
C SER A 107 17.66 -26.93 -9.26
N GLY A 108 17.23 -25.92 -10.04
CA GLY A 108 17.89 -25.53 -11.29
C GLY A 108 19.31 -25.03 -11.07
N THR A 109 19.51 -24.14 -10.11
CA THR A 109 20.85 -23.62 -9.79
C THR A 109 21.79 -24.73 -9.28
N ASN A 110 21.30 -25.67 -8.48
CA ASN A 110 22.06 -26.83 -7.99
C ASN A 110 22.57 -27.75 -9.10
N THR A 111 21.97 -27.72 -10.30
CA THR A 111 22.53 -28.45 -11.46
C THR A 111 23.80 -27.82 -12.03
N ILE A 112 24.06 -26.56 -11.70
CA ILE A 112 25.23 -25.79 -12.12
C ILE A 112 26.24 -25.73 -10.98
N ILE A 113 25.79 -25.30 -9.79
CA ILE A 113 26.59 -25.16 -8.58
C ILE A 113 25.70 -25.45 -7.36
N GLU A 114 26.17 -26.30 -6.47
CA GLU A 114 25.43 -26.67 -5.26
C GLU A 114 25.38 -25.49 -4.29
N ILE A 115 24.20 -24.90 -4.11
CA ILE A 115 23.95 -23.75 -3.23
C ILE A 115 23.23 -24.12 -1.92
N GLY A 116 22.80 -25.38 -1.78
CA GLY A 116 22.16 -25.91 -0.58
C GLY A 116 20.88 -26.69 -0.85
N ASP A 117 20.18 -27.07 0.22
CA ASP A 117 18.93 -27.81 0.12
C ASP A 117 17.82 -26.96 -0.54
N PRO A 118 17.11 -27.50 -1.56
CA PRO A 118 16.04 -26.77 -2.25
C PRO A 118 14.91 -26.24 -1.36
N PHE A 119 14.55 -26.93 -0.27
CA PHE A 119 13.48 -26.47 0.61
C PHE A 119 13.96 -25.34 1.53
N GLU A 120 15.19 -25.45 2.06
CA GLU A 120 15.79 -24.39 2.89
C GLU A 120 15.98 -23.09 2.10
N MET A 121 16.52 -23.19 0.88
CA MET A 121 16.71 -22.02 0.03
C MET A 121 15.39 -21.44 -0.47
N ALA A 122 14.38 -22.28 -0.75
CA ALA A 122 13.03 -21.82 -1.03
C ALA A 122 12.43 -21.04 0.14
N ALA A 123 12.69 -21.45 1.38
CA ALA A 123 12.23 -20.72 2.57
C ALA A 123 12.94 -19.36 2.68
N VAL A 124 14.26 -19.29 2.49
CA VAL A 124 15.01 -18.03 2.48
C VAL A 124 14.52 -17.09 1.38
N TYR A 125 14.31 -17.62 0.17
CA TYR A 125 13.73 -16.86 -0.95
C TYR A 125 12.33 -16.34 -0.63
N THR A 126 11.47 -17.19 -0.07
CA THR A 126 10.10 -16.82 0.30
C THR A 126 10.07 -15.75 1.37
N LEU A 127 10.89 -15.90 2.42
CA LEU A 127 11.03 -14.91 3.49
C LEU A 127 11.56 -13.57 2.96
N SER A 128 12.51 -13.62 2.02
CA SER A 128 13.07 -12.43 1.39
C SER A 128 12.02 -11.69 0.55
N LEU A 129 11.36 -12.39 -0.38
CA LEU A 129 10.39 -11.80 -1.29
C LEU A 129 9.14 -11.30 -0.56
N LEU A 130 8.56 -12.14 0.31
CA LEU A 130 7.39 -11.75 1.09
C LEU A 130 7.73 -10.78 2.21
N GLY A 131 8.97 -10.77 2.70
CA GLY A 131 9.47 -9.75 3.63
C GLY A 131 9.47 -8.37 2.99
N ILE A 132 9.99 -8.24 1.77
CA ILE A 132 9.98 -6.97 1.02
C ILE A 132 8.55 -6.49 0.79
N LEU A 133 7.69 -7.33 0.21
CA LEU A 133 6.29 -6.99 -0.08
C LEU A 133 5.49 -6.73 1.19
N GLY A 134 5.67 -7.56 2.21
CA GLY A 134 4.98 -7.44 3.49
C GLY A 134 5.35 -6.16 4.21
N ILE A 135 6.63 -5.82 4.29
CA ILE A 135 7.10 -4.58 4.93
C ILE A 135 6.70 -3.35 4.11
N HIS A 136 6.67 -3.44 2.77
CA HIS A 136 6.12 -2.39 1.90
C HIS A 136 4.67 -2.07 2.26
N GLU A 137 3.80 -3.08 2.30
CA GLU A 137 2.38 -2.88 2.67
C GLU A 137 2.21 -2.45 4.13
N LEU A 138 3.05 -2.97 5.04
CA LEU A 138 3.04 -2.54 6.44
C LEU A 138 3.45 -1.06 6.58
N GLY A 139 4.36 -0.56 5.76
CA GLY A 139 4.71 0.87 5.70
C GLY A 139 3.49 1.73 5.40
N HIS A 140 2.69 1.34 4.40
CA HIS A 140 1.42 2.00 4.10
C HIS A 140 0.43 1.91 5.28
N ILE A 141 0.30 0.75 5.92
CA ILE A 141 -0.61 0.56 7.07
C ILE A 141 -0.19 1.43 8.26
N VAL A 142 1.11 1.49 8.57
CA VAL A 142 1.63 2.29 9.68
C VAL A 142 1.37 3.77 9.44
N ALA A 143 1.71 4.30 8.25
CA ALA A 143 1.42 5.69 7.90
C ALA A 143 -0.08 6.00 7.95
N ALA A 144 -0.92 5.12 7.38
CA ALA A 144 -2.36 5.29 7.42
C ALA A 144 -2.89 5.31 8.88
N LYS A 145 -2.36 4.43 9.75
CA LYS A 145 -2.73 4.39 11.17
C LYS A 145 -2.31 5.65 11.91
N LEU A 146 -1.13 6.22 11.62
CA LEU A 146 -0.67 7.48 12.19
C LEU A 146 -1.63 8.64 11.84
N HIS A 147 -2.14 8.66 10.60
CA HIS A 147 -3.16 9.63 10.17
C HIS A 147 -4.61 9.22 10.48
N ARG A 148 -4.82 8.20 11.32
CA ARG A 148 -6.13 7.67 11.75
C ARG A 148 -7.05 7.30 10.56
N LEU A 149 -6.46 6.84 9.47
CA LEU A 149 -7.18 6.28 8.32
C LEU A 149 -7.45 4.79 8.55
N LYS A 150 -8.61 4.32 8.07
CA LYS A 150 -8.99 2.90 8.14
C LYS A 150 -8.50 2.19 6.89
N THR A 151 -7.79 1.08 7.04
CA THR A 151 -7.29 0.26 5.92
C THR A 151 -7.76 -1.19 6.00
N THR A 152 -7.65 -1.94 4.91
CA THR A 152 -7.83 -3.39 4.90
C THR A 152 -6.56 -4.12 5.30
N TRP A 153 -6.69 -5.42 5.56
CA TRP A 153 -5.55 -6.33 5.48
C TRP A 153 -4.98 -6.37 4.06
N PRO A 154 -3.66 -6.59 3.88
CA PRO A 154 -3.05 -6.73 2.57
C PRO A 154 -3.63 -7.90 1.77
N TYR A 155 -3.95 -7.65 0.50
CA TYR A 155 -4.34 -8.66 -0.47
C TYR A 155 -3.13 -9.03 -1.32
N PHE A 156 -2.58 -10.21 -1.12
CA PHE A 156 -1.51 -10.75 -1.96
C PHE A 156 -2.12 -11.35 -3.23
N ILE A 157 -1.53 -11.05 -4.38
CA ILE A 157 -2.02 -11.53 -5.68
C ILE A 157 -1.12 -12.70 -6.12
N PRO A 158 -1.67 -13.92 -6.25
CA PRO A 158 -0.90 -15.07 -6.70
C PRO A 158 -0.47 -14.88 -8.15
N GLY A 159 0.80 -15.21 -8.43
CA GLY A 159 1.38 -15.16 -9.75
C GLY A 159 1.35 -16.51 -10.46
N LEU A 160 2.28 -16.69 -11.40
CA LEU A 160 2.50 -17.93 -12.12
C LEU A 160 3.90 -18.46 -11.76
N PRO A 161 4.02 -19.30 -10.72
CA PRO A 161 5.32 -19.82 -10.30
C PRO A 161 5.97 -20.63 -11.42
N VAL A 162 7.31 -20.72 -11.42
CA VAL A 162 8.15 -21.48 -12.37
C VAL A 162 8.23 -20.88 -13.78
N ILE A 163 7.12 -20.45 -14.36
CA ILE A 163 7.09 -19.92 -15.74
C ILE A 163 7.29 -18.40 -15.78
N GLY A 164 6.93 -17.69 -14.70
CA GLY A 164 7.02 -16.24 -14.63
C GLY A 164 7.41 -15.75 -13.24
N ILE A 165 6.64 -14.78 -12.73
CA ILE A 165 6.80 -14.24 -11.38
C ILE A 165 5.85 -14.95 -10.41
N PRO A 166 6.32 -15.34 -9.21
CA PRO A 166 5.52 -16.14 -8.27
C PRO A 166 4.36 -15.35 -7.62
N THR A 167 4.41 -14.02 -7.68
CA THR A 167 3.35 -13.12 -7.20
C THR A 167 3.30 -11.86 -8.06
N PHE A 168 2.10 -11.31 -8.26
CA PHE A 168 1.92 -9.99 -8.88
C PHE A 168 2.03 -8.83 -7.87
N GLY A 169 2.42 -9.13 -6.62
CA GLY A 169 2.54 -8.18 -5.55
C GLY A 169 1.40 -8.25 -4.55
N ALA A 170 1.28 -7.20 -3.74
CA ALA A 170 0.23 -7.04 -2.75
C ALA A 170 -0.35 -5.63 -2.83
N PHE A 171 -1.51 -5.42 -2.22
CA PHE A 171 -2.05 -4.08 -2.03
C PHE A 171 -2.96 -4.02 -0.80
N ILE A 172 -3.05 -2.83 -0.20
CA ILE A 172 -4.09 -2.47 0.77
C ILE A 172 -5.15 -1.57 0.13
N GLN A 173 -6.37 -1.61 0.66
CA GLN A 173 -7.43 -0.67 0.31
C GLN A 173 -7.70 0.29 1.47
N SER A 174 -7.71 1.59 1.18
CA SER A 174 -8.24 2.58 2.11
C SER A 174 -9.76 2.44 2.19
N LYS A 175 -10.28 2.38 3.41
CA LYS A 175 -11.72 2.36 3.73
C LYS A 175 -12.26 3.73 4.13
N GLY A 176 -11.37 4.71 4.31
CA GLY A 176 -11.74 6.08 4.64
C GLY A 176 -11.40 7.06 3.53
N LEU A 177 -12.01 8.23 3.60
CA LEU A 177 -11.74 9.34 2.69
C LEU A 177 -10.40 9.99 3.04
N THR A 178 -9.59 10.25 2.03
CA THR A 178 -8.36 11.01 2.17
C THR A 178 -8.71 12.47 2.37
N ILE A 179 -8.29 13.03 3.51
CA ILE A 179 -8.73 14.35 3.98
C ILE A 179 -7.95 15.47 3.27
N ASN A 180 -6.65 15.27 3.05
CA ASN A 180 -5.79 16.24 2.39
C ASN A 180 -4.69 15.53 1.56
N ARG A 181 -3.96 16.30 0.74
CA ARG A 181 -2.90 15.79 -0.15
C ARG A 181 -1.62 15.40 0.59
N GLU A 182 -1.33 16.00 1.73
CA GLU A 182 -0.15 15.70 2.54
C GLU A 182 -0.25 14.30 3.15
N ILE A 183 -1.38 13.99 3.78
CA ILE A 183 -1.70 12.65 4.29
C ILE A 183 -1.63 11.62 3.17
N LEU A 184 -2.15 11.95 1.98
CA LEU A 184 -2.06 11.07 0.82
C LEU A 184 -0.60 10.81 0.41
N PHE A 185 0.23 11.86 0.41
CA PHE A 185 1.65 11.75 0.09
C PHE A 185 2.41 10.91 1.12
N ASP A 186 2.22 11.17 2.41
CA ASP A 186 2.86 10.45 3.51
C ASP A 186 2.54 8.95 3.45
N VAL A 187 1.27 8.61 3.24
CA VAL A 187 0.84 7.22 3.07
C VAL A 187 1.42 6.62 1.80
N ALA A 188 1.43 7.35 0.68
CA ALA A 188 1.92 6.85 -0.60
C ALA A 188 3.43 6.56 -0.60
N ILE A 189 4.24 7.36 0.11
CA ILE A 189 5.70 7.20 0.11
C ILE A 189 6.21 6.21 1.18
N ALA A 190 5.46 6.02 2.27
CA ALA A 190 5.89 5.18 3.39
C ALA A 190 6.16 3.72 2.99
N GLY A 191 5.30 3.12 2.16
CA GLY A 191 5.46 1.75 1.69
C GLY A 191 6.71 1.56 0.82
N PRO A 192 6.90 2.34 -0.26
CA PRO A 192 8.10 2.32 -1.08
C PRO A 192 9.40 2.47 -0.27
N ILE A 193 9.47 3.41 0.67
CA ILE A 193 10.66 3.60 1.52
C ILE A 193 10.90 2.36 2.39
N ALA A 194 9.87 1.86 3.08
CA ALA A 194 10.00 0.68 3.94
C ALA A 194 10.44 -0.56 3.14
N GLY A 195 9.82 -0.79 1.99
CA GLY A 195 10.18 -1.89 1.08
C GLY A 195 11.60 -1.77 0.53
N LEU A 196 12.02 -0.56 0.15
CA LEU A 196 13.38 -0.30 -0.35
C LEU A 196 14.44 -0.62 0.70
N VAL A 197 14.24 -0.23 1.95
CA VAL A 197 15.19 -0.53 3.04
C VAL A 197 15.39 -2.03 3.19
N ILE A 198 14.30 -2.80 3.20
CA ILE A 198 14.39 -4.27 3.30
C ILE A 198 14.99 -4.89 2.04
N ALA A 199 14.64 -4.38 0.86
CA ALA A 199 15.20 -4.84 -0.41
C ALA A 199 16.73 -4.66 -0.42
N VAL A 200 17.25 -3.52 0.03
CA VAL A 200 18.70 -3.27 0.13
C VAL A 200 19.36 -4.29 1.07
N ILE A 201 18.79 -4.55 2.25
CA ILE A 201 19.33 -5.52 3.21
C ILE A 201 19.37 -6.93 2.59
N VAL A 202 18.27 -7.35 1.97
CA VAL A 202 18.16 -8.66 1.31
C VAL A 202 19.14 -8.75 0.14
N SER A 203 19.30 -7.70 -0.66
CA SER A 203 20.23 -7.67 -1.79
C SER A 203 21.68 -7.77 -1.34
N ILE A 204 22.07 -7.05 -0.27
CA ILE A 204 23.42 -7.15 0.31
C ILE A 204 23.66 -8.57 0.83
N TYR A 205 22.71 -9.13 1.56
CA TYR A 205 22.80 -10.51 2.05
C TYR A 205 22.95 -11.51 0.89
N GLY A 206 22.11 -11.41 -0.13
CA GLY A 206 22.15 -12.28 -1.30
C GLY A 206 23.48 -12.15 -2.07
N ALA A 207 24.02 -10.94 -2.22
CA ALA A 207 25.33 -10.72 -2.83
C ALA A 207 26.47 -11.31 -1.99
N TYR A 208 26.39 -11.19 -0.66
CA TYR A 208 27.39 -11.74 0.25
C TYR A 208 27.40 -13.27 0.28
N THR A 209 26.24 -13.91 0.12
CA THR A 209 26.11 -15.38 0.09
C THR A 209 26.17 -15.99 -1.31
N ALA A 210 26.33 -15.16 -2.36
CA ALA A 210 26.33 -15.65 -3.72
C ALA A 210 27.55 -16.57 -3.97
N PRO A 211 27.36 -17.72 -4.62
CA PRO A 211 28.46 -18.62 -4.95
C PRO A 211 29.34 -18.02 -6.04
N ILE A 212 30.64 -18.29 -5.98
CA ILE A 212 31.59 -17.93 -7.03
C ILE A 212 31.72 -19.14 -7.97
N LEU A 213 31.59 -18.91 -9.28
CA LEU A 213 31.73 -19.95 -10.28
C LEU A 213 33.20 -20.15 -10.65
N ASP A 214 33.61 -21.41 -10.75
CA ASP A 214 34.91 -21.77 -11.31
C ASP A 214 34.99 -21.40 -12.81
N GLN A 215 36.20 -21.05 -13.27
CA GLN A 215 36.43 -20.58 -14.64
C GLN A 215 35.99 -21.62 -15.69
N ASP A 216 36.21 -22.91 -15.42
CA ASP A 216 35.84 -23.99 -16.35
C ASP A 216 34.31 -24.12 -16.50
N ILE A 217 33.57 -24.01 -15.39
CA ILE A 217 32.09 -24.04 -15.39
C ILE A 217 31.55 -22.80 -16.11
N ALA A 218 32.11 -21.63 -15.81
CA ALA A 218 31.73 -20.38 -16.45
C ALA A 218 31.95 -20.42 -17.97
N ALA A 219 33.11 -20.90 -18.42
CA ALA A 219 33.43 -21.04 -19.85
C ALA A 219 32.43 -21.96 -20.58
N GLY A 220 32.03 -23.08 -19.96
CA GLY A 220 30.99 -23.96 -20.50
C GLY A 220 29.64 -23.26 -20.66
N LEU A 221 29.20 -22.50 -19.65
CA LEU A 221 27.93 -21.78 -19.70
C LEU A 221 27.92 -20.63 -20.71
N PHE A 222 29.05 -19.96 -20.94
CA PHE A 222 29.21 -18.98 -22.02
C PHE A 222 29.10 -19.65 -23.40
N ALA A 223 29.72 -20.81 -23.59
CA ALA A 223 29.62 -21.56 -24.85
C ALA A 223 28.17 -22.01 -25.14
N GLU A 224 27.40 -22.35 -24.10
CA GLU A 224 25.97 -22.68 -24.21
C GLU A 224 25.05 -21.46 -24.31
N SER A 225 25.60 -20.22 -24.34
CA SER A 225 24.83 -18.97 -24.33
C SER A 225 23.87 -18.83 -23.14
N ARG A 226 24.20 -19.45 -22.00
CA ARG A 226 23.45 -19.33 -20.73
C ARG A 226 23.94 -18.17 -19.88
N LEU A 227 25.19 -17.73 -20.08
CA LEU A 227 25.75 -16.50 -19.52
C LEU A 227 25.94 -15.46 -20.63
N ILE A 228 25.80 -14.19 -20.25
CA ILE A 228 26.08 -13.02 -21.11
C ILE A 228 27.05 -12.14 -20.34
N GLU A 229 28.05 -11.62 -21.06
CA GLU A 229 29.02 -10.71 -20.48
C GLU A 229 28.33 -9.41 -20.07
N TRP A 230 28.45 -9.06 -18.79
CA TRP A 230 27.86 -7.85 -18.25
C TRP A 230 28.77 -6.66 -18.56
N ASN A 231 28.53 -5.98 -19.69
CA ASN A 231 29.35 -4.86 -20.17
C ASN A 231 29.13 -3.52 -19.42
N GLN A 232 28.51 -3.54 -18.23
CA GLN A 232 28.25 -2.33 -17.44
C GLN A 232 28.98 -2.38 -16.10
N GLY A 233 30.18 -1.80 -16.07
CA GLY A 233 31.01 -1.63 -14.88
C GLY A 233 32.45 -2.10 -15.10
N GLU A 234 33.42 -1.36 -14.57
CA GLU A 234 34.79 -1.86 -14.43
C GLU A 234 34.76 -3.06 -13.44
N PRO A 235 35.51 -4.14 -13.70
CA PRO A 235 35.65 -5.22 -12.73
C PRO A 235 36.16 -4.61 -11.41
N LEU A 236 35.55 -5.02 -10.28
CA LEU A 236 35.96 -4.55 -8.95
C LEU A 236 37.33 -5.14 -8.49
N LEU A 237 38.10 -5.70 -9.42
CA LEU A 237 39.45 -6.22 -9.26
C LEU A 237 40.28 -5.95 -10.52
#